data_AF-A0A9D9I2X0-F1
#
_entry.id   AF-A0A9D9I2X0-F1
#
_cell.length_a   1.000
_cell.length_b   1.000
_cell.length_c   1.000
_cell.angle_alpha   90.00
_cell.angle_beta   90.00
_cell.angle_gamma   90.00
#
_symmetry.space_group_name_H-M   'P 1'
#
loop_
_entity.id
_entity.type
_entity.pdbx_description
1 polymer ?
#
loop_
_entity_poly.entity_id
_entity_poly.type
_entity_poly.pdbx_seq_one_letter_code
_entity_poly.pdbx_strand_id
1 'polypeptide(L)' 'GVKAVNPNNEVMLITTQGIVIRLQVNDISELGRITSGVKLINMSDDITVASIAKVRESATEETEEVVEEISEDK' A
#
# COMPACT_ATOMS: atom_id res chain seq x y z
N GLY A 1 -0.77 -9.73 10.95
CA GLY A 1 -0.59 -10.94 10.13
C GLY A 1 0.74 -10.88 9.42
N VAL A 2 1.18 -11.97 8.77
CA VAL A 2 2.42 -12.01 7.97
C VAL A 2 2.08 -12.50 6.56
N LYS A 3 2.77 -11.99 5.54
CA LYS A 3 2.59 -12.41 4.14
C LYS A 3 3.94 -12.73 3.53
N ALA A 4 4.07 -13.94 2.99
CA ALA A 4 5.25 -14.32 2.22
C ALA A 4 5.24 -13.61 0.87
N VAL A 5 6.34 -12.95 0.55
CA VAL A 5 6.56 -12.19 -0.68
C VAL A 5 7.91 -12.56 -1.29
N ASN A 6 8.02 -12.36 -2.60
CA ASN A 6 9.29 -12.43 -3.33
C ASN A 6 9.77 -11.02 -3.66
N PRO A 7 11.05 -10.82 -3.98
CA PRO A 7 11.61 -9.51 -4.38
C PRO A 7 10.84 -8.86 -5.53
N ASN A 8 10.38 -9.65 -6.50
CA ASN A 8 9.61 -9.17 -7.67
C ASN A 8 8.12 -8.95 -7.38
N ASN A 9 7.66 -9.10 -6.13
CA ASN A 9 6.26 -8.88 -5.81
C ASN A 9 6.02 -7.41 -5.45
N GLU A 10 4.78 -6.99 -5.64
CA GLU A 10 4.27 -5.74 -5.10
C GLU A 10 3.33 -6.04 -3.94
N VAL A 11 3.26 -5.10 -3.02
CA VAL A 11 2.30 -5.09 -1.92
C VAL A 11 1.38 -3.89 -2.05
N MET A 12 0.09 -4.11 -1.82
CA MET A 12 -0.92 -3.07 -1.74
C MET A 12 -1.32 -2.86 -0.30
N LEU A 13 -1.31 -1.59 0.12
CA LEU A 13 -1.80 -1.09 1.39
C LEU A 13 -3.11 -0.35 1.13
N ILE A 14 -4.15 -0.66 1.89
CA ILE A 14 -5.43 0.03 1.82
C ILE A 14 -5.64 0.74 3.15
N THR A 15 -5.84 2.05 3.12
CA THR A 15 -6.12 2.85 4.32
C THR A 15 -7.61 2.92 4.61
N THR A 16 -7.98 3.38 5.82
CA THR A 16 -9.36 3.63 6.22
C THR A 16 -10.08 4.69 5.38
N GLN A 17 -9.34 5.55 4.69
CA GLN A 17 -9.86 6.57 3.76
C GLN A 17 -10.10 6.03 2.34
N GLY A 18 -9.84 4.74 2.09
CA GLY A 18 -9.96 4.15 0.75
C GLY A 18 -8.77 4.44 -0.17
N ILE A 19 -7.69 5.03 0.35
CA ILE A 19 -6.47 5.27 -0.43
C ILE A 19 -5.74 3.95 -0.58
N VAL A 20 -5.39 3.62 -1.82
CA VAL A 20 -4.67 2.41 -2.19
C VAL A 20 -3.25 2.77 -2.57
N ILE A 21 -2.28 2.21 -1.85
CA ILE A 21 -0.85 2.48 -2.04
C ILE A 21 -0.18 1.19 -2.47
N ARG A 22 0.50 1.23 -3.61
CA ARG A 22 1.26 0.11 -4.16
C ARG A 22 2.74 0.37 -3.99
N LEU A 23 3.45 -0.63 -3.45
CA LEU A 23 4.89 -0.56 -3.19
C LEU A 23 5.56 -1.80 -3.75
N GLN A 24 6.72 -1.63 -4.40
CA GLN A 24 7.57 -2.76 -4.77
C GLN A 24 8.29 -3.29 -3.54
N VAL A 25 8.37 -4.61 -3.40
CA VAL A 25 9.06 -5.24 -2.26
C VAL A 25 10.55 -4.90 -2.28
N ASN A 26 11.15 -4.76 -3.46
CA ASN A 26 12.55 -4.37 -3.63
C ASN A 26 12.91 -2.99 -3.04
N ASP A 27 11.93 -2.09 -2.90
CA ASP A 27 12.16 -0.76 -2.33
C ASP A 27 12.08 -0.76 -0.78
N ILE A 28 11.63 -1.88 -0.19
CA ILE A 28 11.48 -2.02 1.25
C ILE A 28 12.82 -2.46 1.85
N SER A 29 13.27 -1.78 2.91
CA SER A 29 14.50 -2.16 3.59
C SER A 29 14.40 -3.55 4.23
N GLU A 30 15.32 -4.43 3.87
CA GLU A 30 15.48 -5.72 4.54
C GLU A 30 16.08 -5.53 5.93
N LEU A 31 15.32 -5.88 6.96
CA LEU A 31 15.75 -5.81 8.35
C LEU A 31 15.77 -7.21 8.97
N GLY A 32 16.66 -7.41 9.95
CA GLY A 32 16.75 -8.64 10.70
C GLY A 32 15.49 -8.93 11.53
N ARG A 33 15.36 -10.18 11.99
CA ARG A 33 14.18 -10.67 12.72
C ARG A 33 13.89 -9.92 14.02
N ILE A 34 14.93 -9.40 14.68
CA ILE A 34 14.82 -8.68 15.96
C ILE A 34 14.96 -7.17 15.69
N THR A 35 13.92 -6.58 15.09
CA THR A 35 13.84 -5.14 14.79
C THR A 35 12.39 -4.65 14.91
N SER A 36 12.20 -3.34 14.99
CA SER A 36 10.86 -2.71 14.98
C SER A 36 10.32 -2.46 13.57
N GLY A 37 11.07 -2.81 12.52
CA GLY A 37 10.71 -2.52 11.14
C GLY A 37 11.08 -1.11 10.68
N VAL A 38 10.68 -0.77 9.45
CA VAL A 38 10.80 0.57 8.86
C VAL A 38 9.43 1.19 8.62
N LYS A 39 9.37 2.53 8.60
CA LYS A 39 8.16 3.25 8.21
C LYS A 39 8.09 3.32 6.69
N LEU A 40 7.07 2.68 6.10
CA LEU A 40 6.85 2.70 4.64
C LEU A 40 6.22 4.01 4.16
N ILE A 41 5.25 4.54 4.91
CA ILE A 41 4.52 5.77 4.57
C ILE A 41 4.29 6.64 5.80
N ASN A 42 4.25 7.95 5.58
CA ASN A 42 3.74 8.90 6.59
C ASN A 42 2.22 8.97 6.49
N MET A 43 1.54 8.71 7.60
CA MET A 43 0.09 8.83 7.73
C MET A 43 -0.23 10.01 8.64
N SER A 44 -1.34 10.70 8.38
CA SER A 44 -1.95 11.65 9.31
C SER A 44 -2.52 10.92 10.52
N ASP A 45 -2.70 11.63 11.65
CA ASP A 45 -3.04 11.02 12.95
C ASP A 45 -4.37 10.25 12.97
N ASP A 46 -5.25 10.51 12.01
CA ASP A 46 -6.58 9.89 11.86
C ASP A 46 -6.63 8.77 10.81
N ILE A 47 -5.55 8.54 10.06
CA ILE A 47 -5.50 7.56 8.98
C ILE A 47 -4.75 6.33 9.44
N THR A 48 -5.37 5.15 9.28
CA THR A 48 -4.75 3.87 9.60
C THR A 48 -4.83 2.90 8.43
N VAL A 49 -3.96 1.87 8.43
CA VAL A 49 -4.00 0.80 7.42
C VAL A 49 -5.11 -0.17 7.78
N ALA A 50 -6.08 -0.31 6.89
CA ALA A 50 -7.16 -1.26 7.00
C ALA A 50 -6.73 -2.66 6.54
N SER A 51 -5.93 -2.77 5.46
CA SER A 51 -5.54 -4.07 4.88
C SER A 51 -4.21 -4.04 4.13
N ILE A 52 -3.60 -5.22 4.02
CA ILE A 52 -2.38 -5.49 3.27
C ILE A 52 -2.62 -6.67 2.33
N ALA A 53 -2.36 -6.50 1.04
CA ALA A 53 -2.51 -7.54 0.02
C ALA A 53 -1.23 -7.69 -0.80
N LYS A 54 -0.97 -8.92 -1.28
CA LYS A 54 0.10 -9.19 -2.24
C LYS A 54 -0.49 -9.12 -3.64
N VAL A 55 0.11 -8.32 -4.52
CA VAL A 55 -0.34 -8.21 -5.90
C VAL A 55 0.02 -9.48 -6.66
N ARG A 56 -0.89 -9.94 -7.52
CA ARG A 56 -0.62 -11.01 -8.48
C ARG A 56 -0.20 -10.39 -9.78
N GLU A 57 0.85 -10.94 -10.38
CA GLU A 57 1.53 -10.47 -11.61
C GLU A 57 0.65 -10.57 -12.88
N SER A 58 -0.65 -10.86 -12.75
CA SER A 58 -1.55 -11.15 -13.86
C SER A 58 -2.66 -10.11 -14.07
N ALA A 59 -2.58 -8.91 -13.47
CA ALA A 59 -3.66 -7.91 -13.53
C ALA A 59 -3.18 -6.46 -13.35
N THR A 60 -2.12 -6.05 -14.03
CA THR A 60 -1.57 -4.69 -13.92
C THR A 60 -1.44 -4.00 -15.27
N GLU A 61 -2.59 -3.75 -15.87
CA GLU A 61 -2.90 -2.57 -16.68
C GLU A 61 -4.26 -2.08 -16.13
N GLU A 62 -4.51 -0.76 -16.05
CA GLU A 62 -5.74 -0.14 -15.50
C GLU A 62 -5.81 0.07 -13.98
N THR A 63 -4.99 0.97 -13.43
CA THR A 63 -5.43 1.79 -12.27
C THR A 63 -4.64 3.09 -12.20
N GLU A 64 -4.72 3.89 -13.27
CA GLU A 64 -4.51 5.33 -13.20
C GLU A 64 -5.88 6.00 -13.35
N GLU A 65 -6.10 7.09 -12.61
CA GLU A 65 -7.28 7.97 -12.64
C GLU A 65 -8.55 7.51 -11.90
N VAL A 66 -8.68 7.88 -10.61
CA VAL A 66 -9.89 8.55 -10.08
C VAL A 66 -9.50 9.38 -8.83
N VAL A 67 -9.09 10.64 -9.01
CA VAL A 67 -9.18 11.67 -7.95
C VAL A 67 -9.35 13.05 -8.59
N GLU A 68 -10.43 13.25 -9.33
CA GLU A 68 -10.99 14.59 -9.54
C GLU A 68 -12.52 14.53 -9.44
N GLU A 69 -13.07 15.58 -8.82
CA GLU A 69 -14.49 15.94 -8.70
C GLU A 69 -15.37 15.19 -7.68
N ILE A 70 -15.36 15.72 -6.45
CA ILE A 70 -16.63 16.06 -5.80
C ILE A 70 -16.58 17.55 -5.45
N SER A 71 -16.73 18.37 -6.50
CA SER A 71 -17.17 19.75 -6.35
C SER A 71 -18.64 19.76 -5.91
N GLU A 72 -18.92 20.78 -5.10
CA GLU A 72 -20.20 21.17 -4.51
C GLU A 72 -21.41 20.95 -5.43
N ASP A 73 -22.46 20.35 -4.90
CA ASP A 73 -23.81 20.77 -5.28
C ASP A 73 -24.73 20.83 -4.06
N LYS A 74 -25.48 21.94 -4.03
CA LYS A 74 -26.39 22.40 -2.97
C LYS A 74 -27.57 21.47 -2.72
#